data_AF-A0A148NBS8-F1
#
_entry.id   AF-A0A148NBS8-F1
#
_cell.length_a   1.000
_cell.length_b   1.000
_cell.length_c   1.000
_cell.angle_alpha   90.00
_cell.angle_beta   90.00
_cell.angle_gamma   90.00
#
_symmetry.space_group_name_H-M   'P 1'
#
loop_
_entity.id
_entity.type
_entity.pdbx_description
1 polymer ?
#
loop_
_entity_poly.entity_id
_entity_poly.type
_entity_poly.pdbx_seq_one_letter_code
_entity_poly.pdbx_strand_id
1 'polypeptide(L)'
;MCDISLWEIAMLVKRKRIEIEETPANLIRLILSARNYTLVHITPEITELSVNLDSAINSDPADRIIAATSILNQAPIVTTDRNLLDSQLIETIW
;
A
#
# COMPACT_ATOMS: atom_id res chain seq x y z
N MET A 1 0.00 7.46 3.11
CA MET A 1 0.55 6.51 2.11
C MET A 1 1.39 5.49 2.86
N CYS A 2 1.23 4.19 2.57
CA CYS A 2 1.99 3.13 3.23
C CYS A 2 3.37 2.98 2.58
N ASP A 3 4.42 2.68 3.37
CA ASP A 3 5.78 2.43 2.87
C ASP A 3 5.84 1.33 1.79
N ILE A 4 5.04 0.27 1.94
CA ILE A 4 5.07 -0.86 1.00
C ILE A 4 4.63 -0.46 -0.41
N SER A 5 3.72 0.52 -0.53
CA SER A 5 3.29 1.04 -1.82
C SER A 5 4.43 1.77 -2.55
N LEU A 6 5.39 2.37 -1.81
CA LEU A 6 6.60 2.94 -2.42
C LEU A 6 7.51 1.87 -3.00
N TRP A 7 7.64 0.74 -2.29
CA TRP A 7 8.37 -0.43 -2.78
C TRP A 7 7.70 -1.02 -4.04
N GLU A 8 6.36 -1.09 -4.07
CA GLU A 8 5.62 -1.55 -5.25
C GLU A 8 5.88 -0.68 -6.48
N ILE A 9 5.90 0.66 -6.32
CA ILE A 9 6.26 1.58 -7.42
C ILE A 9 7.65 1.23 -7.97
N ALA A 10 8.65 1.09 -7.10
CA ALA A 10 10.01 0.74 -7.52
C ALA A 10 10.08 -0.65 -8.19
N MET A 11 9.31 -1.62 -7.68
CA MET A 11 9.20 -2.95 -8.26
C MET A 11 8.55 -2.91 -9.65
N LEU A 12 7.47 -2.16 -9.83
CA LEU A 12 6.78 -2.04 -11.10
C LEU A 12 7.65 -1.38 -12.16
N VAL A 13 8.45 -0.37 -11.78
CA VAL A 13 9.48 0.20 -12.67
C VAL A 13 10.54 -0.84 -13.03
N LYS A 14 11.07 -1.58 -12.05
CA LYS A 14 12.04 -2.66 -12.31
C LYS A 14 11.48 -3.73 -13.26
N ARG A 15 10.19 -4.03 -13.17
CA ARG A 15 9.47 -4.97 -14.04
C ARG A 15 9.03 -4.36 -15.38
N LYS A 16 9.39 -3.11 -15.68
CA LYS A 16 8.99 -2.36 -16.88
C LYS A 16 7.46 -2.27 -17.07
N ARG A 17 6.70 -2.28 -15.96
CA ARG A 17 5.25 -2.03 -15.96
C ARG A 17 4.92 -0.54 -15.82
N ILE A 18 5.87 0.24 -15.32
CA ILE A 18 5.85 1.70 -15.30
C ILE A 18 7.15 2.15 -15.97
N GLU A 19 7.04 2.93 -17.04
CA GLU A 19 8.20 3.54 -17.70
C GLU A 19 8.40 4.95 -17.16
N ILE A 20 9.65 5.27 -16.81
CA ILE A 20 10.05 6.58 -16.31
C ILE A 20 11.39 6.97 -16.92
N GLU A 21 11.61 8.26 -17.10
CA GLU A 21 12.88 8.81 -17.59
C GLU A 21 13.94 8.94 -16.48
N GLU A 22 13.54 8.70 -15.23
CA GLU A 22 14.31 8.97 -14.02
C GLU A 22 14.44 7.72 -13.13
N THR A 23 15.07 7.85 -11.96
CA THR A 23 15.11 6.75 -10.97
C THR A 23 13.80 6.64 -10.19
N PRO A 24 13.39 5.44 -9.73
CA PRO A 24 12.24 5.28 -8.84
C PRO A 24 12.31 6.16 -7.58
N ALA A 25 13.51 6.36 -7.03
CA ALA A 25 13.72 7.20 -5.86
C ALA A 25 13.41 8.68 -6.15
N ASN A 26 13.77 9.20 -7.33
CA ASN A 26 13.41 10.55 -7.75
C ASN A 26 11.88 10.69 -7.92
N LEU A 27 11.25 9.71 -8.58
CA LEU A 27 9.79 9.69 -8.73
C LEU A 27 9.07 9.69 -7.37
N ILE A 28 9.49 8.82 -6.45
CA ILE A 28 8.88 8.70 -5.12
C ILE A 28 9.01 10.01 -4.34
N ARG A 29 10.19 10.66 -4.37
CA ARG A 29 10.37 11.99 -3.77
C ARG A 29 9.44 13.04 -4.37
N LEU A 30 9.30 13.03 -5.70
CA LEU A 30 8.39 13.95 -6.40
C LEU A 30 6.94 13.74 -5.95
N ILE A 31 6.47 12.48 -5.90
CA ILE A 31 5.11 12.13 -5.43
C ILE A 31 4.89 12.65 -4.01
N LEU A 32 5.83 12.37 -3.10
CA LEU A 32 5.76 12.82 -1.71
C LEU A 32 5.78 14.34 -1.58
N SER A 33 6.42 15.07 -2.51
CA SER A 33 6.42 16.54 -2.52
C SER A 33 5.22 17.18 -3.20
N ALA A 34 4.48 16.46 -4.05
CA ALA A 34 3.43 17.02 -4.89
C ALA A 34 2.13 17.32 -4.13
N ARG A 35 1.91 16.66 -2.99
CA ARG A 35 0.74 16.81 -2.11
C ARG A 35 1.16 16.65 -0.65
N ASN A 36 0.25 17.00 0.27
CA ASN A 36 0.38 16.71 1.70
C ASN A 36 0.18 15.22 1.99
N TYR A 37 1.02 14.36 1.42
CA TYR A 37 1.04 12.94 1.79
C TYR A 37 1.74 12.76 3.12
N THR A 38 1.05 12.16 4.09
CA THR A 38 1.70 11.60 5.27
C THR A 38 2.17 10.19 4.96
N LEU A 39 3.47 9.94 5.11
CA LEU A 39 4.04 8.60 4.99
C LEU A 39 3.80 7.84 6.29
N VAL A 40 3.28 6.62 6.20
CA VAL A 40 3.02 5.72 7.33
C VAL A 40 4.01 4.59 7.26
N HIS A 41 4.87 4.52 8.27
CA HIS A 41 5.91 3.52 8.38
C HIS A 41 5.35 2.18 8.84
N ILE A 42 5.98 1.09 8.39
CA ILE A 42 5.67 -0.25 8.91
C ILE A 42 6.13 -0.33 10.36
N THR A 43 5.17 -0.50 11.27
CA THR A 43 5.43 -0.68 12.71
C THR A 43 5.35 -2.16 13.10
N PRO A 44 5.81 -2.54 14.31
CA PRO A 44 5.61 -3.90 14.83
C PRO A 44 4.14 -4.34 14.82
N GLU A 45 3.22 -3.44 15.15
CA GLU A 45 1.77 -3.72 15.20
C GLU A 45 1.20 -3.96 13.80
N ILE A 46 1.63 -3.17 12.80
CA ILE A 46 1.28 -3.41 11.39
C ILE A 46 1.81 -4.78 10.95
N THR A 47 3.05 -5.10 11.33
CA THR A 47 3.67 -6.39 11.01
C THR A 47 2.88 -7.55 11.60
N GLU A 48 2.57 -7.50 12.90
CA GLU A 48 1.80 -8.53 13.60
C GLU A 48 0.39 -8.68 13.03
N LEU A 49 -0.33 -7.57 12.83
CA LEU A 49 -1.68 -7.64 12.29
C LEU A 49 -1.66 -8.21 10.86
N SER A 50 -0.73 -7.78 10.00
CA SER A 50 -0.68 -8.20 8.59
C SER A 50 -0.58 -9.72 8.42
N VAL A 51 0.13 -10.42 9.30
CA VAL A 51 0.25 -11.89 9.22
C VAL A 51 -0.94 -12.62 9.84
N ASN A 52 -1.70 -11.95 10.71
CA ASN A 52 -2.85 -12.51 11.43
C ASN A 52 -4.21 -12.13 10.84
N LEU A 53 -4.27 -11.33 9.77
CA LEU A 53 -5.52 -11.06 9.05
C LEU A 53 -6.16 -12.37 8.57
N ASP A 54 -7.49 -12.37 8.49
CA ASP A 54 -8.27 -13.49 7.94
C ASP A 54 -7.73 -13.90 6.55
N SER A 55 -7.77 -15.19 6.23
CA SER A 55 -7.34 -15.71 4.94
C SER A 55 -8.23 -15.26 3.78
N ALA A 56 -9.43 -14.74 4.07
CA ALA A 56 -10.29 -14.07 3.11
C ALA A 56 -9.67 -12.76 2.57
N ILE A 57 -8.81 -12.09 3.34
CA ILE A 57 -8.06 -10.92 2.90
C ILE A 57 -6.81 -11.39 2.16
N ASN A 58 -6.71 -10.99 0.89
CA ASN A 58 -5.64 -11.22 -0.09
C ASN A 58 -4.37 -11.91 0.45
N SER A 59 -3.91 -12.96 -0.22
CA SER A 59 -2.69 -13.67 0.16
C SER A 59 -1.39 -12.91 -0.12
N ASP A 60 -1.42 -11.83 -0.91
CA ASP A 60 -0.22 -11.07 -1.23
C ASP A 60 0.31 -10.32 0.01
N PRO A 61 1.60 -10.47 0.36
CA PRO A 61 2.17 -9.82 1.53
C PRO A 61 2.08 -8.29 1.51
N ALA A 62 2.20 -7.65 0.34
CA ALA A 62 2.11 -6.20 0.26
C ALA A 62 0.67 -5.73 0.53
N ASP A 63 -0.31 -6.39 -0.09
CA ASP A 63 -1.72 -6.08 0.14
C ASP A 63 -2.12 -6.26 1.62
N ARG A 64 -1.59 -7.30 2.29
CA ARG A 64 -1.83 -7.51 3.72
C ARG A 64 -1.21 -6.44 4.61
N ILE A 65 -0.03 -5.92 4.25
CA ILE A 65 0.59 -4.78 4.95
C ILE A 65 -0.25 -3.51 4.74
N ILE A 66 -0.76 -3.27 3.52
CA ILE A 66 -1.65 -2.14 3.23
C ILE A 66 -2.94 -2.25 4.05
N ALA A 67 -3.56 -3.44 4.07
CA ALA A 67 -4.76 -3.73 4.84
C ALA A 67 -4.57 -3.49 6.34
N ALA A 68 -3.50 -4.05 6.93
CA ALA A 68 -3.17 -3.84 8.34
C ALA A 68 -2.90 -2.36 8.66
N THR A 69 -2.20 -1.66 7.76
CA THR A 69 -1.95 -0.22 7.88
C THR A 69 -3.26 0.57 7.88
N SER A 70 -4.19 0.26 6.97
CA SER A 70 -5.51 0.88 6.88
C SER A 70 -6.34 0.67 8.15
N ILE A 71 -6.42 -0.57 8.64
CA ILE A 71 -7.19 -0.95 9.84
C ILE A 71 -6.66 -0.19 11.07
N LEU A 72 -5.35 -0.20 11.31
CA LEU A 72 -4.76 0.44 12.50
C LEU A 72 -4.82 1.97 12.45
N ASN A 73 -4.81 2.56 11.25
CA ASN A 73 -4.90 4.01 11.08
C ASN A 73 -6.32 4.52 10.84
N GLN A 74 -7.33 3.63 10.82
CA GLN A 74 -8.73 3.95 10.52
C GLN A 74 -8.87 4.79 9.24
N ALA A 75 -8.11 4.41 8.21
CA ALA A 75 -8.03 5.14 6.95
C ALA A 75 -8.51 4.25 5.79
N PRO A 76 -9.40 4.73 4.91
CA PRO A 76 -9.89 3.93 3.81
C PRO A 76 -8.78 3.67 2.77
N ILE A 77 -8.82 2.51 2.12
CA ILE A 77 -7.90 2.15 1.04
C ILE A 77 -8.44 2.67 -0.30
N VAL A 78 -7.60 3.37 -1.05
CA VAL A 78 -7.85 3.65 -2.48
C VAL A 78 -7.33 2.46 -3.29
N THR A 79 -8.21 1.65 -3.89
CA THR A 79 -7.79 0.47 -4.66
C THR A 79 -8.80 0.08 -5.73
N THR A 80 -8.29 -0.43 -6.86
CA THR A 80 -9.10 -1.09 -7.90
C THR A 80 -9.22 -2.61 -7.66
N ASP A 81 -8.57 -3.16 -6.64
CA ASP A 81 -8.56 -4.59 -6.36
C ASP A 81 -9.90 -5.05 -5.78
N ARG A 82 -10.58 -5.96 -6.48
CA ARG A 82 -11.89 -6.47 -6.08
C ARG A 82 -11.86 -7.25 -4.77
N ASN A 83 -10.79 -7.97 -4.46
CA ASN A 83 -10.70 -8.70 -3.20
C ASN A 83 -10.71 -7.74 -1.99
N LEU A 84 -10.04 -6.59 -2.12
CA LEU A 84 -10.06 -5.56 -1.08
C LEU A 84 -11.39 -4.77 -1.07
N LEU A 85 -11.96 -4.46 -2.24
CA LEU A 85 -13.25 -3.78 -2.36
C LEU A 85 -14.41 -4.60 -1.76
N ASP A 86 -14.38 -5.92 -1.93
CA ASP A 86 -15.43 -6.83 -1.44
C ASP A 86 -15.25 -7.19 0.05
N SER A 87 -14.14 -6.77 0.68
CA SER A 87 -13.85 -7.03 2.08
C SER A 87 -14.77 -6.23 3.01
N GLN A 88 -15.44 -6.90 3.93
CA GLN A 88 -16.24 -6.24 4.97
C GLN A 88 -15.39 -5.65 6.10
N LEU A 89 -14.10 -5.98 6.14
CA LEU A 89 -13.18 -5.60 7.22
C LEU A 89 -12.43 -4.30 6.92
N ILE A 90 -12.47 -3.82 5.68
CA ILE A 90 -11.65 -2.72 5.20
C ILE A 90 -12.56 -1.71 4.51
N GLU A 91 -12.52 -0.45 4.96
CA GLU A 91 -13.17 0.63 4.25
C GLU A 91 -12.40 0.95 2.97
N THR A 92 -13.10 1.06 1.85
CA THR A 92 -12.49 1.34 0.54
C THR A 92 -13.17 2.52 -0.14
N ILE A 93 -12.39 3.25 -0.94
CA ILE A 93 -12.84 4.36 -1.78
C ILE A 93 -12.24 4.19 -3.18
N TRP A 94 -12.99 4.52 -4.23
CA TRP A 94 -12.56 4.39 -5.62
C TRP A 94 -12.94 5.62 -6.45
#